data_AF-A0A7S3JMM0-F1
#
_entry.id   AF-A0A7S3JMM0-F1
#
_cell.length_a   1.000
_cell.length_b   1.000
_cell.length_c   1.000
_cell.angle_alpha   90.00
_cell.angle_beta   90.00
_cell.angle_gamma   90.00
#
_symmetry.space_group_name_H-M   'P 1'
#
loop_
_entity.id
_entity.type
_entity.pdbx_description
1 polymer ?
#
loop_
_entity_poly.entity_id
_entity_poly.type
_entity_poly.pdbx_seq_one_letter_code
_entity_poly.pdbx_strand_id
1 'polypeptide(L)'
;VIILVYLLRDTRYLMLIILGLSVVHLGFLIRCPESPKFLYSKGMWNQMNETLEFIAKVNKSEYVRPNISVTNLSISEKSKIPSFLDSLKNKIYCKNVCIMASNWGACSL
;
A
#
# COMPACT_ATOMS: atom_id res chain seq x y z
N VAL A 1 19.59 28.14 -3.96
CA VAL A 1 20.00 28.46 -2.56
C VAL A 1 19.19 29.61 -1.97
N ILE A 2 19.07 30.77 -2.62
CA ILE A 2 18.33 31.94 -2.08
C ILE A 2 16.82 31.65 -1.85
N ILE A 3 16.18 30.87 -2.73
CA ILE A 3 14.77 30.43 -2.56
C ILE A 3 14.62 29.47 -1.37
N LEU A 4 15.59 28.56 -1.19
CA LEU A 4 15.64 27.68 -0.02
C LEU A 4 15.82 28.48 1.28
N VAL A 5 16.65 29.52 1.28
CA VAL A 5 16.82 30.43 2.42
C VAL A 5 15.54 31.22 2.71
N TYR A 6 14.76 31.58 1.69
CA TYR A 6 13.45 32.22 1.85
C TYR A 6 12.39 31.25 2.40
N LEU A 7 12.41 29.99 1.96
CA LEU A 7 11.56 28.91 2.49
C LEU A 7 11.96 28.50 3.92
N LEU A 8 13.26 28.60 4.24
CA LEU A 8 13.85 28.29 5.55
C LEU A 8 13.63 29.42 6.58
N ARG A 9 13.31 30.64 6.14
CA ARG A 9 13.06 31.77 7.06
C ARG A 9 11.86 31.54 7.97
N ASP A 10 10.88 30.78 7.49
CA ASP A 10 9.65 30.43 8.22
C ASP A 10 9.49 28.91 8.39
N THR A 11 10.58 28.22 8.73
CA THR A 11 10.61 26.77 9.05
C THR A 11 9.51 26.34 10.02
N ARG A 12 9.10 27.22 10.94
CA ARG A 12 7.99 26.99 11.88
C ARG A 12 6.65 26.81 11.16
N TYR A 13 6.34 27.66 10.18
CA TYR A 13 5.10 27.54 9.41
C TYR A 13 5.12 26.32 8.49
N LEU A 14 6.29 25.99 7.92
CA LEU A 14 6.44 24.78 7.11
C LEU A 14 6.22 23.50 7.94
N MET A 15 6.76 23.44 9.16
CA MET A 15 6.50 22.34 10.10
C MET A 15 5.02 22.27 10.51
N LEU A 16 4.37 23.42 10.76
CA LEU A 16 2.95 23.47 11.09
C LEU A 16 2.06 23.00 9.93
N ILE A 17 2.40 23.35 8.68
CA ILE A 17 1.68 22.87 7.49
C ILE A 17 1.82 21.35 7.34
N ILE A 18 3.03 20.81 7.50
CA ILE A 18 3.28 19.36 7.43
C ILE A 18 2.52 18.63 8.54
N LEU A 19 2.53 19.18 9.76
CA LEU A 19 1.78 18.64 10.89
C LEU A 19 0.27 18.65 10.59
N GLY A 20 -0.26 19.77 10.09
CA GLY A 20 -1.67 19.89 9.69
C GLY A 20 -2.06 18.85 8.64
N LEU A 21 -1.24 18.67 7.60
CA LEU A 21 -1.48 17.66 6.57
C LEU A 21 -1.44 16.24 7.14
N SER A 22 -0.52 15.98 8.07
CA SER A 22 -0.39 14.68 8.74
C SER A 22 -1.62 14.36 9.60
N VAL A 23 -2.17 15.34 10.31
CA VAL A 23 -3.42 15.18 11.09
C VAL A 23 -4.61 14.91 10.18
N VAL A 24 -4.73 15.63 9.06
CA VAL A 24 -5.78 15.37 8.05
C VAL A 24 -5.64 13.96 7.48
N HIS A 25 -4.41 13.54 7.16
CA HIS A 25 -4.13 12.20 6.67
C HIS A 25 -4.49 11.12 7.68
N LEU A 26 -4.19 11.32 8.96
CA LEU A 26 -4.52 10.39 10.03
C LEU A 26 -6.04 10.24 10.19
N GLY A 27 -6.78 11.36 10.09
CA GLY A 27 -8.24 11.33 10.08
C GLY A 27 -8.80 10.51 8.91
N PHE A 28 -8.20 10.62 7.73
CA PHE A 28 -8.58 9.81 6.57
C PHE A 28 -8.27 8.33 6.76
N LEU A 29 -7.11 8.00 7.35
CA LEU A 29 -6.68 6.63 7.59
C LEU A 29 -7.65 5.87 8.52
N ILE A 30 -8.19 6.54 9.54
CA ILE A 30 -9.19 5.94 10.44
C ILE A 30 -10.50 5.64 9.70
N ARG A 31 -10.86 6.45 8.70
CA ARG A 31 -12.13 6.29 7.97
C ARG A 31 -12.06 5.24 6.88
N CYS A 32 -10.89 5.03 6.28
CA CYS A 32 -10.69 4.06 5.22
C CYS A 32 -10.77 2.63 5.75
N PRO A 33 -11.59 1.76 5.12
CA PRO A 33 -11.56 0.35 5.45
C PRO A 33 -10.20 -0.25 5.07
N GLU A 34 -9.77 -1.26 5.84
CA GLU A 34 -8.55 -2.00 5.57
C GLU A 34 -8.56 -2.66 4.18
N SER A 35 -7.37 -2.85 3.59
CA SER A 35 -7.30 -3.37 2.23
C SER A 35 -7.85 -4.81 2.14
N PRO A 36 -8.66 -5.15 1.12
CA PRO A 36 -9.19 -6.52 0.97
C PRO A 36 -8.09 -7.59 0.90
N LYS A 37 -6.93 -7.26 0.32
CA LYS A 37 -5.77 -8.16 0.26
C LYS A 37 -5.18 -8.48 1.63
N PHE A 38 -5.15 -7.49 2.52
CA PHE A 38 -4.69 -7.70 3.89
C PHE A 38 -5.66 -8.59 4.67
N LEU A 39 -6.96 -8.31 4.56
CA LEU A 39 -8.02 -9.13 5.18
C LEU A 39 -8.00 -10.57 4.63
N TYR A 40 -7.76 -10.75 3.34
CA TYR A 40 -7.50 -12.05 2.70
C TYR A 40 -6.32 -12.78 3.36
N SER A 41 -5.16 -12.11 3.50
CA SER A 41 -3.96 -12.72 4.09
C SER A 41 -4.12 -13.13 5.56
N LYS A 42 -5.00 -12.43 6.31
CA LYS A 42 -5.33 -12.75 7.70
C LYS A 42 -6.45 -13.80 7.84
N GLY A 43 -7.04 -14.25 6.73
CA GLY A 43 -8.18 -15.16 6.75
C GLY A 43 -9.48 -14.52 7.27
N MET A 44 -9.58 -13.18 7.29
CA MET A 44 -10.74 -12.43 7.79
C MET A 44 -11.78 -12.20 6.68
N TRP A 45 -12.36 -13.29 6.19
CA TRP A 45 -13.22 -13.31 4.99
C TRP A 45 -14.49 -12.47 5.08
N ASN A 46 -15.11 -12.44 6.26
CA ASN A 46 -16.35 -11.68 6.46
C ASN A 46 -16.10 -10.19 6.29
N GLN A 47 -15.06 -9.66 6.95
CA GLN A 47 -14.64 -8.27 6.81
C GLN A 47 -14.16 -7.95 5.40
N MET A 48 -13.45 -8.88 4.75
CA MET A 48 -13.04 -8.71 3.36
C MET A 48 -14.25 -8.53 2.43
N ASN A 49 -15.29 -9.35 2.59
CA ASN A 49 -16.49 -9.27 1.77
C ASN A 49 -17.27 -7.98 2.02
N GLU A 50 -17.40 -7.54 3.27
CA GLU A 50 -17.99 -6.24 3.61
C GLU A 50 -17.24 -5.08 2.95
N THR A 51 -15.90 -5.09 3.00
CA THR A 51 -15.08 -4.08 2.34
C THR A 51 -15.22 -4.11 0.82
N LEU A 52 -15.24 -5.30 0.20
CA LEU A 52 -15.43 -5.43 -1.25
C LEU A 52 -16.82 -4.98 -1.70
N GLU A 53 -17.85 -5.27 -0.90
CA GLU A 53 -19.21 -4.80 -1.18
C GLU A 53 -19.29 -3.27 -1.05
N PHE A 54 -18.64 -2.68 -0.03
CA PHE A 54 -18.53 -1.24 0.11
C PHE A 54 -17.84 -0.60 -1.10
N ILE A 55 -16.71 -1.15 -1.54
CA ILE A 55 -15.96 -0.68 -2.72
C ILE A 55 -16.82 -0.81 -3.98
N ALA A 56 -17.51 -1.93 -4.17
CA ALA A 56 -18.38 -2.15 -5.33
C ALA A 56 -19.55 -1.16 -5.38
N LYS A 57 -20.15 -0.83 -4.22
CA LYS A 57 -21.18 0.22 -4.10
C LYS A 57 -20.65 1.59 -4.50
N VAL A 58 -19.46 1.97 -4.02
CA VAL A 58 -18.81 3.25 -4.39
C VAL A 58 -18.49 3.29 -5.89
N ASN A 59 -17.99 2.19 -6.44
CA ASN A 59 -17.59 2.08 -7.84
C ASN A 59 -18.76 1.80 -8.80
N LYS A 60 -20.00 1.67 -8.30
CA LYS A 60 -21.21 1.30 -9.06
C LYS A 60 -21.01 0.04 -9.92
N SER A 61 -20.20 -0.90 -9.44
CA SER A 61 -19.94 -2.17 -10.10
C SER A 61 -20.75 -3.28 -9.46
N GLU A 62 -21.10 -4.30 -10.23
CA GLU A 62 -21.73 -5.51 -9.68
C GLU A 62 -20.76 -6.21 -8.72
N TYR A 63 -21.21 -6.43 -7.48
CA TYR A 63 -20.46 -7.18 -6.49
C TYR A 63 -20.67 -8.67 -6.72
N VAL A 64 -19.63 -9.34 -7.20
CA VAL A 64 -19.59 -10.81 -7.24
C VAL A 64 -18.83 -11.28 -6.01
N ARG A 65 -19.53 -11.97 -5.10
CA ARG A 65 -18.89 -12.57 -3.91
C ARG A 65 -17.83 -13.58 -4.37
N PRO A 66 -16.54 -13.36 -4.08
CA PRO A 66 -15.50 -14.29 -4.46
C PRO A 66 -15.74 -15.62 -3.73
N ASN A 67 -15.81 -16.71 -4.49
CA ASN A 67 -15.93 -18.06 -3.93
C ASN A 67 -14.53 -18.54 -3.54
N ILE A 68 -14.08 -18.21 -2.34
CA ILE A 68 -12.77 -18.64 -1.83
C ILE A 68 -12.88 -20.11 -1.43
N SER A 69 -12.52 -21.01 -2.34
CA SER A 69 -12.41 -22.42 -2.03
C SER A 69 -11.31 -22.66 -0.99
N VAL A 70 -11.54 -23.62 -0.10
CA VAL A 70 -10.67 -24.05 0.99
C VAL A 70 -9.24 -24.40 0.51
N THR A 71 -9.07 -24.69 -0.79
CA THR A 71 -7.80 -24.95 -1.46
C THR A 71 -6.88 -23.73 -1.56
N ASN A 72 -7.42 -22.51 -1.61
CA ASN A 72 -6.59 -21.28 -1.62
C ASN A 72 -6.08 -20.90 -0.22
N LEU A 73 -6.73 -21.40 0.83
CA LEU A 73 -6.35 -21.20 2.23
C LEU A 73 -5.00 -21.86 2.54
N SER A 74 -4.84 -23.10 2.08
CA SER A 74 -3.60 -23.86 2.29
C SER A 74 -2.41 -23.34 1.49
N ILE A 75 -2.64 -22.63 0.37
CA ILE A 75 -1.58 -22.00 -0.42
C ILE A 75 -1.03 -20.77 0.31
N SER A 76 -1.90 -19.95 0.91
CA SER A 76 -1.51 -18.72 1.63
C SER A 76 -0.87 -19.00 2.99
N GLU A 77 -1.34 -20.01 3.73
CA GLU A 77 -0.73 -20.40 5.02
C GLU A 77 0.63 -21.11 4.84
N LYS A 78 0.83 -21.78 3.70
CA LYS A 78 2.03 -22.59 3.44
C LYS A 78 3.12 -21.84 2.66
N SER A 79 2.79 -20.70 2.04
CA SER A 79 3.80 -19.82 1.47
C SER A 79 4.56 -19.13 2.61
N LYS A 80 5.69 -19.72 3.03
CA LYS A 80 6.73 -18.99 3.76
C LYS A 80 6.94 -17.67 3.03
N ILE A 81 6.73 -16.55 3.73
CA ILE A 81 7.09 -15.23 3.21
C ILE A 81 8.56 -15.34 2.82
N PRO A 82 8.90 -15.31 1.51
CA PRO A 82 10.28 -15.45 1.10
C PRO A 82 11.06 -14.31 1.72
N SER A 83 12.22 -14.62 2.29
CA SER A 83 13.08 -13.57 2.83
C SER A 83 13.44 -12.60 1.69
N PHE A 84 13.71 -11.34 2.01
CA PHE A 84 14.16 -10.38 1.00
C PHE A 84 15.38 -10.90 0.22
N LEU A 85 16.25 -11.65 0.91
CA LEU A 85 17.42 -12.31 0.34
C LEU A 85 17.05 -13.42 -0.68
N ASP A 86 15.93 -14.11 -0.49
CA ASP A 86 15.45 -15.13 -1.44
C ASP A 86 14.96 -14.51 -2.75
N SER A 87 14.40 -13.30 -2.68
CA SER A 87 14.00 -12.52 -3.85
C SER A 87 15.20 -12.06 -4.69
N LEU A 88 16.33 -11.72 -4.04
CA LEU A 88 17.57 -11.36 -4.74
C LEU A 88 18.23 -12.57 -5.40
N LYS A 89 18.08 -13.76 -4.82
CA LYS A 89 18.62 -15.01 -5.38
C LYS A 89 17.94 -15.40 -6.69
N ASN A 90 16.69 -15.01 -6.90
CA ASN A 90 15.98 -15.27 -8.14
C ASN A 90 16.26 -14.16 -9.17
N LYS A 91 16.92 -14.56 -10.27
CA LYS A 91 17.39 -13.67 -11.34
C LYS A 91 16.27 -12.84 -11.99
N ILE A 92 15.05 -13.35 -12.04
CA ILE A 92 13.90 -12.64 -12.65
C ILE A 92 13.44 -11.51 -11.74
N TYR A 93 13.23 -11.78 -10.45
CA TYR A 93 12.81 -10.76 -9.49
C TYR A 93 13.91 -9.70 -9.28
N CYS A 94 15.16 -10.12 -9.21
CA CYS A 94 16.31 -9.20 -9.10
C CYS A 94 16.39 -8.25 -10.31
N LYS A 95 16.19 -8.76 -11.53
CA LYS A 95 16.13 -7.92 -12.74
C LYS A 95 15.02 -6.86 -12.65
N ASN A 96 13.82 -7.25 -12.22
CA ASN A 96 12.71 -6.30 -12.08
C ASN A 96 12.96 -5.24 -11.00
N VAL A 97 13.58 -5.62 -9.89
CA VAL A 97 14.00 -4.69 -8.82
C VAL A 97 15.04 -3.70 -9.37
N CYS A 98 16.05 -4.17 -10.11
CA CYS A 98 17.04 -3.29 -10.74
C CYS A 98 16.40 -2.30 -11.73
N ILE A 99 15.47 -2.76 -12.58
CA ILE A 99 14.77 -1.87 -13.52
C ILE A 99 14.00 -0.78 -12.77
N MET A 100 13.27 -1.14 -11.71
CA MET A 100 12.53 -0.17 -10.90
C MET A 100 13.45 0.82 -10.20
N ALA A 101 14.59 0.35 -9.67
CA ALA A 101 15.58 1.20 -9.03
C ALA A 101 16.24 2.17 -10.04
N SER A 102 16.58 1.70 -11.23
CA SER A 102 17.11 2.54 -12.31
C SER A 102 16.09 3.57 -12.78
N ASN A 103 14.82 3.19 -12.93
CA ASN A 103 13.75 4.12 -13.31
C ASN A 103 13.55 5.19 -12.25
N TRP A 104 13.53 4.81 -10.96
CA TRP A 104 13.45 5.76 -9.86
C TRP A 104 14.64 6.71 -9.83
N GLY A 105 15.87 6.18 -9.97
CA GLY A 105 17.09 6.98 -10.00
C GLY A 105 17.12 7.96 -11.17
N ALA A 106 16.60 7.57 -12.34
CA ALA A 106 16.53 8.44 -13.52
C ALA A 106 15.46 9.53 -13.40
N CYS A 107 14.32 9.27 -12.73
CA CYS A 107 13.28 10.28 -12.49
C CYS A 107 13.58 11.21 -11.30
N SER A 108 14.51 10.82 -10.42
CA SER A 108 14.91 11.59 -9.24
C SER A 108 16.09 12.55 -9.50
N LEU A 109 16.76 12.43 -10.65
CA LEU A 109 17.89 13.25 -11.09
C LEU A 109 17.40 14.38 -12.00
#